data_AF-A0AAW2G132-F1
#
_entry.id   AF-A0AAW2G132-F1
#
_cell.length_a   1.000
_cell.length_b   1.000
_cell.length_c   1.000
_cell.angle_alpha   90.00
_cell.angle_beta   90.00
_cell.angle_gamma   90.00
#
_symmetry.space_group_name_H-M   'P 1'
#
loop_
_entity.id
_entity.type
_entity.pdbx_description
1 polymer ?
#
loop_
_entity_poly.entity_id
_entity_poly.type
_entity_poly.pdbx_seq_one_letter_code
_entity_poly.pdbx_strand_id
1 'polypeptide(L)'
;MILLRNRNIRALIFVASILSVNSNEVFLTYNISSRAASKCPLPITVLDFIRDSSQPDLEAKWPCEVRSYWISLRPFVRSVRFLLRYVTPFIIILGVLLNAVSFSMLSAPVLCDSNLSLYLSALAISDNGALIFNYAVSVAKSHSTTINDLFMNSRFLCGANSVSMELFQFTSTWLIVALTWTRVIAVVFPFGARDCQNRSAITIITSLVCTSFVISLTKLYSGGYETDSVFEFVPCQKMKPWGSAMYFYIALSTWLPLLFISIGNLVLIARMRRSYRIHSELTRNFSYRGNRPHNSSRTLLAVSIVHLILLLPLGIVETLELCWDVILIKHPTGENERYIHWLQEKMLLKWCRGLFFHIYHWNFAINFFLYYLTGKKFRDVVTQTLKSYTEAYLPCHRNALKCNTWSNCSRHLRSCSALLMRAIVRNKQFNNMARRNANESNSNVT
;
A
#
# COMPACT_ATOMS: atom_id res chain seq x y z
N MET A 1 -12.22 -36.03 -6.99
CA MET A 1 -12.14 -34.68 -6.37
C MET A 1 -10.94 -33.84 -6.84
N ILE A 2 -10.40 -34.09 -8.06
CA ILE A 2 -9.22 -33.40 -8.63
C ILE A 2 -9.58 -32.57 -9.89
N LEU A 3 -10.77 -32.77 -10.47
CA LEU A 3 -11.22 -32.09 -11.69
C LEU A 3 -11.82 -30.68 -11.46
N LEU A 4 -12.24 -30.33 -10.24
CA LEU A 4 -12.76 -28.99 -9.90
C LEU A 4 -11.66 -27.95 -9.65
N ARG A 5 -10.40 -28.36 -9.57
CA ARG A 5 -9.24 -27.50 -9.23
C ARG A 5 -8.68 -26.71 -10.42
N ASN A 6 -8.92 -27.18 -11.65
CA ASN A 6 -8.33 -26.56 -12.85
C ASN A 6 -9.18 -25.38 -13.40
N ARG A 7 -10.48 -25.36 -13.09
CA ARG A 7 -11.43 -24.40 -13.69
C ARG A 7 -11.41 -23.02 -13.01
N ASN A 8 -11.19 -22.97 -11.70
CA ASN A 8 -11.10 -21.70 -10.94
C ASN A 8 -9.74 -21.01 -11.11
N ILE A 9 -8.66 -21.79 -11.25
CA ILE A 9 -7.33 -21.24 -11.59
C ILE A 9 -7.34 -20.72 -13.02
N ARG A 10 -7.95 -21.44 -13.97
CA ARG A 10 -8.20 -20.91 -15.31
C ARG A 10 -9.07 -19.66 -15.30
N ALA A 11 -10.08 -19.54 -14.43
CA ALA A 11 -10.89 -18.32 -14.34
C ALA A 11 -10.10 -17.12 -13.80
N LEU A 12 -9.17 -17.33 -12.87
CA LEU A 12 -8.28 -16.29 -12.35
C LEU A 12 -7.19 -15.91 -13.37
N ILE A 13 -6.63 -16.89 -14.06
CA ILE A 13 -5.77 -16.68 -15.24
C ILE A 13 -6.57 -16.00 -16.35
N PHE A 14 -7.86 -16.29 -16.53
CA PHE A 14 -8.77 -15.69 -17.51
C PHE A 14 -9.01 -14.21 -17.20
N VAL A 15 -9.16 -13.82 -15.93
CA VAL A 15 -9.21 -12.40 -15.55
C VAL A 15 -7.88 -11.70 -15.82
N ALA A 16 -6.75 -12.36 -15.58
CA ALA A 16 -5.42 -11.84 -15.94
C ALA A 16 -5.16 -11.81 -17.46
N SER A 17 -5.73 -12.74 -18.22
CA SER A 17 -5.62 -12.82 -19.68
C SER A 17 -6.67 -12.00 -20.44
N ILE A 18 -7.79 -11.63 -19.82
CA ILE A 18 -8.70 -10.60 -20.35
C ILE A 18 -8.00 -9.23 -20.39
N LEU A 19 -7.05 -8.97 -19.48
CA LEU A 19 -6.18 -7.79 -19.54
C LEU A 19 -4.98 -7.95 -20.50
N SER A 20 -4.70 -9.17 -20.97
CA SER A 20 -3.66 -9.50 -21.94
C SER A 20 -4.29 -9.96 -23.25
N VAL A 21 -4.77 -8.98 -24.02
CA VAL A 21 -5.21 -9.07 -25.43
C VAL A 21 -4.70 -10.34 -26.16
N ASN A 22 -5.65 -11.17 -26.63
CA ASN A 22 -5.55 -12.14 -27.73
C ASN A 22 -4.32 -13.08 -27.79
N SER A 23 -4.03 -13.83 -26.73
CA SER A 23 -3.01 -14.89 -26.76
C SER A 23 -3.50 -16.26 -27.27
N ASN A 24 -4.81 -16.47 -27.43
CA ASN A 24 -5.36 -17.76 -27.89
C ASN A 24 -5.29 -17.97 -29.41
N GLU A 25 -5.15 -16.93 -30.23
CA GLU A 25 -5.00 -17.10 -31.69
C GLU A 25 -3.56 -17.40 -32.12
N VAL A 26 -2.56 -17.08 -31.30
CA VAL A 26 -1.14 -17.31 -31.61
C VAL A 26 -0.70 -18.74 -31.28
N PHE A 27 -1.36 -19.40 -30.31
CA PHE A 27 -1.01 -20.77 -29.92
C PHE A 27 -1.37 -21.84 -30.96
N LEU A 28 -2.30 -21.55 -31.87
CA LEU A 28 -2.72 -22.50 -32.91
C LEU A 28 -1.82 -22.48 -34.16
N THR A 29 -0.97 -21.48 -34.33
CA THR A 29 -0.11 -21.35 -35.53
C THR A 29 1.28 -21.95 -35.39
N TYR A 30 1.68 -22.44 -34.21
CA TYR A 30 3.03 -22.98 -33.97
C TYR A 30 3.06 -24.48 -33.65
N ASN A 31 2.06 -25.23 -34.11
CA ASN A 31 2.04 -26.70 -34.06
C ASN A 31 2.68 -27.31 -35.33
N ILE A 32 3.86 -26.81 -35.72
CA ILE A 32 4.64 -27.40 -36.81
C ILE A 32 5.72 -28.30 -36.22
N SER A 33 5.45 -29.61 -36.34
CA SER A 33 6.43 -30.68 -36.59
C SER A 33 7.60 -30.82 -35.61
N SER A 34 7.37 -31.57 -34.55
CA SER A 34 8.41 -32.22 -33.75
C SER A 34 9.05 -33.38 -34.52
N ARG A 35 9.91 -33.11 -35.50
CA ARG A 35 10.85 -34.10 -36.05
C ARG A 35 12.17 -33.42 -36.45
N ALA A 36 13.26 -33.91 -35.84
CA ALA A 36 14.68 -33.52 -35.99
C ALA A 36 15.06 -32.15 -35.40
N ALA A 37 15.73 -32.19 -34.24
CA ALA A 37 16.32 -31.03 -33.57
C ALA A 37 17.47 -30.43 -34.39
N SER A 38 17.11 -29.55 -35.33
CA SER A 38 17.95 -28.42 -35.67
C SER A 38 17.88 -27.43 -34.48
N LYS A 39 19.02 -26.82 -34.15
CA LYS A 39 19.19 -25.87 -33.04
C LYS A 39 18.00 -24.89 -32.97
N CYS A 40 17.51 -24.62 -31.75
CA CYS A 40 16.40 -23.68 -31.53
C CYS A 40 16.68 -22.36 -32.27
N PRO A 41 15.75 -21.88 -33.14
CA PRO A 41 15.97 -20.67 -33.94
C PRO A 41 15.99 -19.40 -33.09
N LEU A 42 15.53 -19.48 -31.84
CA LEU A 42 15.52 -18.37 -30.89
C LEU A 42 16.79 -18.37 -30.05
N PRO A 43 17.65 -17.33 -30.16
CA PRO A 43 18.84 -17.22 -29.32
C PRO A 43 18.46 -16.97 -27.85
N ILE A 44 19.35 -17.35 -26.92
CA ILE A 44 19.16 -17.12 -25.48
C ILE A 44 19.01 -15.62 -25.16
N THR A 45 19.58 -14.74 -25.99
CA THR A 45 19.51 -13.27 -25.84
C THR A 45 18.08 -12.71 -25.90
N VAL A 46 17.10 -13.50 -26.36
CA VAL A 46 15.67 -13.15 -26.29
C VAL A 46 15.18 -13.02 -24.83
N LEU A 47 15.80 -13.75 -23.90
CA LEU A 47 15.51 -13.70 -22.46
C LEU A 47 16.26 -12.52 -21.82
N ASP A 48 15.66 -11.33 -21.90
CA ASP A 48 16.27 -10.06 -21.48
C ASP A 48 16.58 -9.93 -19.97
N PHE A 49 16.13 -10.88 -19.15
CA PHE A 49 16.41 -10.93 -17.71
C PHE A 49 17.68 -11.74 -17.35
N ILE A 50 18.29 -12.43 -18.32
CA ILE A 50 19.53 -13.18 -18.09
C ILE A 50 20.70 -12.19 -18.12
N ARG A 51 21.27 -11.88 -16.95
CA ARG A 51 22.39 -10.93 -16.80
C ARG A 51 23.76 -11.52 -17.11
N ASP A 52 23.91 -12.84 -17.02
CA ASP A 52 25.18 -13.54 -17.21
C ASP A 52 25.01 -14.66 -18.23
N SER A 53 25.39 -14.37 -19.48
CA SER A 53 25.34 -15.33 -20.58
C SER A 53 26.50 -16.33 -20.57
N SER A 54 27.43 -16.24 -19.59
CA SER A 54 28.59 -17.11 -19.50
C SER A 54 28.34 -18.41 -18.73
N GLN A 55 27.15 -18.60 -18.15
CA GLN A 55 26.81 -19.83 -17.44
C GLN A 55 26.79 -21.06 -18.38
N PRO A 56 27.48 -22.17 -18.03
CA PRO A 56 27.34 -23.42 -18.77
C PRO A 56 25.89 -23.91 -18.70
N ASP A 57 25.45 -24.64 -19.73
CA ASP A 57 24.14 -25.30 -19.82
C ASP A 57 22.90 -24.39 -19.89
N LEU A 58 23.05 -23.10 -20.23
CA LEU A 58 21.92 -22.19 -20.47
C LEU A 58 20.91 -22.72 -21.50
N GLU A 59 21.38 -23.46 -22.52
CA GLU A 59 20.50 -24.04 -23.54
C GLU A 59 19.63 -25.16 -22.98
N ALA A 60 20.16 -25.99 -22.08
CA ALA A 60 19.41 -27.04 -21.40
C ALA A 60 18.45 -26.46 -20.34
N LYS A 61 18.86 -25.38 -19.67
CA LYS A 61 18.05 -24.70 -18.65
C LYS A 61 16.85 -23.95 -19.24
N TRP A 62 17.01 -23.40 -20.45
CA TRP A 62 16.01 -22.59 -21.14
C TRP A 62 15.64 -23.18 -22.51
N PRO A 63 14.75 -24.18 -22.54
CA PRO A 63 14.31 -24.83 -23.79
C PRO A 63 13.54 -23.87 -24.72
N CYS A 64 13.43 -24.25 -25.99
CA CYS A 64 12.95 -23.37 -27.06
C CYS A 64 11.50 -22.90 -26.84
N GLU A 65 10.66 -23.78 -26.31
CA GLU A 65 9.25 -23.56 -25.98
C GLU A 65 9.11 -22.45 -24.92
N VAL A 66 10.04 -22.38 -23.97
CA VAL A 66 10.07 -21.33 -22.95
C VAL A 66 10.50 -20.00 -23.56
N ARG A 67 11.48 -20.01 -24.47
CA ARG A 67 11.90 -18.80 -25.21
C ARG A 67 10.76 -18.26 -26.08
N SER A 68 10.03 -19.14 -26.75
CA SER A 68 8.84 -18.77 -27.54
C SER A 68 7.74 -18.20 -26.65
N TYR A 69 7.44 -18.86 -25.52
CA TYR A 69 6.49 -18.36 -24.54
C TYR A 69 6.87 -16.98 -23.98
N TRP A 70 8.16 -16.75 -23.72
CA TRP A 70 8.66 -15.45 -23.28
C TRP A 70 8.36 -14.33 -24.27
N ILE A 71 8.47 -14.57 -25.58
CA ILE A 71 8.13 -13.58 -26.61
C ILE A 71 6.65 -13.21 -26.52
N SER A 72 5.77 -14.19 -26.32
CA SER A 72 4.33 -13.98 -26.12
C SER A 72 4.03 -13.22 -24.81
N LEU A 73 4.76 -13.50 -23.74
CA LEU A 73 4.59 -12.83 -22.43
C LEU A 73 5.18 -11.41 -22.41
N ARG A 74 6.14 -11.11 -23.29
CA ARG A 74 6.91 -9.86 -23.32
C ARG A 74 6.08 -8.57 -23.33
N PRO A 75 4.95 -8.44 -24.06
CA PRO A 75 4.11 -7.25 -23.99
C PRO A 75 3.55 -7.00 -22.60
N PHE A 76 3.06 -8.04 -21.92
CA PHE A 76 2.59 -7.96 -20.54
C PHE A 76 3.73 -7.54 -19.60
N VAL A 77 4.89 -8.18 -19.73
CA VAL A 77 6.11 -7.84 -18.97
C VAL A 77 6.48 -6.37 -19.14
N ARG A 78 6.49 -5.86 -20.38
CA ARG A 78 6.79 -4.45 -20.67
C ARG A 78 5.81 -3.51 -19.98
N SER A 79 4.51 -3.84 -19.98
CA SER A 79 3.50 -3.06 -19.26
C SER A 79 3.76 -3.05 -17.76
N VAL A 80 4.04 -4.20 -17.14
CA VAL A 80 4.33 -4.28 -15.70
C VAL A 80 5.62 -3.53 -15.36
N ARG A 81 6.69 -3.69 -16.15
CA ARG A 81 7.93 -2.90 -15.99
C ARG A 81 7.67 -1.42 -16.12
N PHE A 82 6.83 -0.99 -17.07
CA PHE A 82 6.49 0.43 -17.23
C PHE A 82 5.80 0.98 -15.97
N LEU A 83 4.81 0.25 -15.43
CA LEU A 83 4.13 0.62 -14.19
C LEU A 83 5.11 0.70 -13.01
N LEU A 84 5.92 -0.35 -12.81
CA LEU A 84 6.87 -0.42 -11.71
C LEU A 84 7.96 0.64 -11.80
N ARG A 85 8.48 0.92 -13.00
CA ARG A 85 9.63 1.81 -13.22
C ARG A 85 9.24 3.29 -13.29
N TYR A 86 8.13 3.62 -13.95
CA TYR A 86 7.78 5.01 -14.23
C TYR A 86 6.56 5.52 -13.46
N VAL A 87 5.58 4.65 -13.16
CA VAL A 87 4.39 5.07 -12.40
C VAL A 87 4.66 5.02 -10.88
N THR A 88 5.44 4.05 -10.39
CA THR A 88 5.78 3.96 -8.95
C THR A 88 6.45 5.22 -8.39
N PRO A 89 7.45 5.86 -9.04
CA PRO A 89 8.02 7.13 -8.56
C PRO A 89 6.98 8.23 -8.38
N PHE A 90 6.01 8.33 -9.30
CA PHE A 90 4.92 9.29 -9.19
C PHE A 90 4.02 8.99 -7.99
N ILE A 91 3.67 7.71 -7.78
CA ILE A 91 2.90 7.27 -6.59
C ILE A 91 3.65 7.60 -5.29
N ILE A 92 4.97 7.39 -5.26
CA ILE A 92 5.81 7.71 -4.09
C ILE A 92 5.77 9.22 -3.80
N ILE A 93 6.04 10.06 -4.80
CA ILE A 93 6.06 11.52 -4.62
C ILE A 93 4.69 12.00 -4.14
N LEU A 94 3.63 11.57 -4.83
CA LEU A 94 2.26 11.96 -4.49
C LEU A 94 1.88 11.49 -3.09
N GLY A 95 2.13 10.21 -2.78
CA GLY A 95 1.79 9.60 -1.50
C GLY A 95 2.53 10.24 -0.34
N VAL A 96 3.85 10.44 -0.45
CA VAL A 96 4.67 11.07 0.60
C VAL A 96 4.17 12.48 0.91
N LEU A 97 3.91 13.28 -0.12
CA LEU A 97 3.39 14.63 0.04
C LEU A 97 2.00 14.62 0.70
N LEU A 98 1.06 13.82 0.20
CA LEU A 98 -0.32 13.81 0.68
C LEU A 98 -0.47 13.20 2.07
N ASN A 99 0.34 12.21 2.44
CA ASN A 99 0.38 11.67 3.79
C ASN A 99 1.03 12.65 4.76
N ALA A 100 2.07 13.38 4.35
CA ALA A 100 2.65 14.46 5.17
C ALA A 100 1.61 15.58 5.43
N VAL A 101 0.85 15.96 4.40
CA VAL A 101 -0.29 16.88 4.56
C VAL A 101 -1.34 16.28 5.50
N SER A 102 -1.72 15.01 5.31
CA SER A 102 -2.68 14.32 6.20
C SER A 102 -2.23 14.36 7.65
N PHE A 103 -0.97 14.02 7.93
CA PHE A 103 -0.39 14.06 9.27
C PHE A 103 -0.43 15.47 9.87
N SER A 104 -0.06 16.49 9.09
CA SER A 104 -0.12 17.89 9.53
C SER A 104 -1.55 18.33 9.88
N MET A 105 -2.53 17.98 9.04
CA MET A 105 -3.94 18.31 9.29
C MET A 105 -4.53 17.55 10.48
N LEU A 106 -4.16 16.27 10.66
CA LEU A 106 -4.66 15.43 11.76
C LEU A 106 -4.02 15.78 13.10
N SER A 107 -2.81 16.35 13.08
CA SER A 107 -2.11 16.89 14.25
C SER A 107 -2.65 18.27 14.66
N ALA A 108 -3.55 18.87 13.89
CA ALA A 108 -4.17 20.13 14.27
C ALA A 108 -5.02 19.95 15.55
N PRO A 109 -4.98 20.88 16.52
CA PRO A 109 -5.65 20.75 17.82
C PRO A 109 -7.13 20.41 17.71
N VAL A 110 -7.81 20.94 16.69
CA VAL A 110 -9.24 20.74 16.41
C VAL A 110 -9.61 19.27 16.12
N LEU A 111 -8.66 18.47 15.63
CA LEU A 111 -8.82 17.04 15.33
C LEU A 111 -8.09 16.14 16.33
N CYS A 112 -7.12 16.68 17.07
CA CYS A 112 -6.23 15.95 17.98
C CYS A 112 -6.93 15.35 19.21
N ASP A 113 -8.12 15.84 19.57
CA ASP A 113 -8.89 15.36 20.73
C ASP A 113 -9.60 14.02 20.51
N SER A 114 -9.46 13.40 19.33
CA SER A 114 -10.12 12.13 19.03
C SER A 114 -9.13 10.97 18.91
N ASN A 115 -9.45 9.82 19.53
CA ASN A 115 -8.72 8.56 19.31
C ASN A 115 -8.49 8.24 17.83
N LEU A 116 -9.41 8.68 16.96
CA LEU A 116 -9.30 8.48 15.53
C LEU A 116 -8.09 9.16 14.90
N SER A 117 -7.83 10.42 15.25
CA SER A 117 -6.77 11.19 14.62
C SER A 117 -5.40 10.63 14.98
N LEU A 118 -5.24 10.05 16.17
CA LEU A 118 -4.03 9.34 16.57
C LEU A 118 -3.75 8.13 15.65
N TYR A 119 -4.74 7.26 15.44
CA TYR A 119 -4.58 6.12 14.53
C TYR A 119 -4.33 6.55 13.08
N LEU A 120 -5.07 7.55 12.58
CA LEU A 120 -4.88 8.04 11.21
C LEU A 120 -3.52 8.74 11.03
N SER A 121 -3.01 9.40 12.06
CA SER A 121 -1.68 10.01 12.04
C SER A 121 -0.59 8.94 12.06
N ALA A 122 -0.72 7.92 12.90
CA ALA A 122 0.18 6.76 12.91
C ALA A 122 0.15 6.04 11.54
N LEU A 123 -1.02 5.90 10.94
CA LEU A 123 -1.19 5.32 9.61
C LEU A 123 -0.46 6.13 8.55
N ALA A 124 -0.61 7.47 8.53
CA ALA A 124 0.11 8.35 7.60
C ALA A 124 1.65 8.27 7.77
N ILE A 125 2.15 8.12 9.00
CA ILE A 125 3.58 7.90 9.26
C ILE A 125 4.01 6.53 8.70
N SER A 126 3.26 5.47 8.97
CA SER A 126 3.60 4.13 8.47
C SER A 126 3.52 4.04 6.95
N ASP A 127 2.56 4.72 6.32
CA ASP A 127 2.41 4.78 4.87
C ASP A 127 3.59 5.49 4.23
N ASN A 128 4.06 6.61 4.82
CA ASN A 128 5.29 7.26 4.38
C ASN A 128 6.51 6.37 4.51
N GLY A 129 6.63 5.65 5.63
CA GLY A 129 7.71 4.68 5.81
C GLY A 129 7.68 3.57 4.76
N ALA A 130 6.49 3.03 4.45
CA ALA A 130 6.33 2.02 3.40
C ALA A 130 6.71 2.60 2.02
N LEU A 131 6.21 3.79 1.67
CA LEU A 131 6.54 4.44 0.40
C LEU A 131 8.05 4.69 0.24
N ILE A 132 8.73 5.11 1.30
CA ILE A 132 10.16 5.42 1.27
C ILE A 132 11.01 4.15 1.30
N PHE A 133 10.91 3.35 2.37
CA PHE A 133 11.80 2.23 2.60
C PHE A 133 11.47 1.01 1.73
N ASN A 134 10.18 0.76 1.44
CA ASN A 134 9.79 -0.30 0.52
C ASN A 134 9.98 0.12 -0.93
N TYR A 135 9.28 1.16 -1.36
CA TYR A 135 9.20 1.44 -2.80
C TYR A 135 10.32 2.33 -3.31
N ALA A 136 10.62 3.46 -2.65
CA ALA A 136 11.65 4.38 -3.14
C ALA A 136 13.03 3.73 -3.15
N VAL A 137 13.40 3.01 -2.09
CA VAL A 137 14.67 2.28 -2.05
C VAL A 137 14.69 1.14 -3.09
N SER A 138 13.59 0.40 -3.26
CA SER A 138 13.52 -0.66 -4.28
C SER A 138 13.66 -0.13 -5.71
N VAL A 139 13.01 0.98 -6.03
CA VAL A 139 13.15 1.67 -7.32
C VAL A 139 14.60 2.17 -7.47
N ALA A 140 15.19 2.78 -6.45
CA ALA A 140 16.58 3.25 -6.50
C ALA A 140 17.58 2.10 -6.77
N LYS A 141 17.40 0.95 -6.10
CA LYS A 141 18.20 -0.27 -6.34
C LYS A 141 17.98 -0.86 -7.74
N SER A 142 16.76 -0.77 -8.26
CA SER A 142 16.44 -1.23 -9.63
C SER A 142 17.10 -0.37 -10.70
N HIS A 143 17.13 0.95 -10.50
CA HIS A 143 17.67 1.90 -11.48
C HIS A 143 19.19 2.04 -11.46
N SER A 144 19.84 1.86 -10.30
CA SER A 144 21.28 2.06 -10.13
C SER A 144 21.95 0.81 -9.60
N THR A 145 22.84 0.25 -10.41
CA THR A 145 23.71 -0.86 -10.00
C THR A 145 24.60 -0.45 -8.83
N THR A 146 25.14 0.77 -8.82
CA THR A 146 25.92 1.31 -7.69
C THR A 146 25.15 1.30 -6.38
N ILE A 147 23.88 1.72 -6.39
CA ILE A 147 23.03 1.68 -5.20
C ILE A 147 22.78 0.23 -4.80
N ASN A 148 22.44 -0.64 -5.75
CA ASN A 148 22.26 -2.06 -5.45
C ASN A 148 23.51 -2.67 -4.81
N ASP A 149 24.69 -2.41 -5.37
CA ASP A 149 25.98 -2.92 -4.89
C ASP A 149 26.31 -2.38 -3.50
N LEU A 150 25.97 -1.13 -3.18
CA LEU A 150 26.11 -0.56 -1.83
C LEU A 150 25.32 -1.38 -0.79
N PHE A 151 24.07 -1.75 -1.11
CA PHE A 151 23.26 -2.61 -0.24
C PHE A 151 23.80 -4.04 -0.18
N MET A 152 24.29 -4.59 -1.29
CA MET A 152 24.86 -5.94 -1.34
C MET A 152 26.16 -6.05 -0.53
N ASN A 153 26.99 -5.01 -0.54
CA ASN A 153 28.28 -4.97 0.14
C ASN A 153 28.16 -4.67 1.65
N SER A 154 27.05 -4.10 2.09
CA SER A 154 26.82 -3.76 3.49
C SER A 154 25.72 -4.60 4.12
N ARG A 155 26.11 -5.56 4.97
CA ARG A 155 25.19 -6.40 5.75
C ARG A 155 24.23 -5.57 6.60
N PHE A 156 24.71 -4.47 7.17
CA PHE A 156 23.88 -3.58 7.97
C PHE A 156 22.81 -2.88 7.12
N LEU A 157 23.21 -2.25 6.00
CA LEU A 157 22.25 -1.53 5.14
C LEU A 157 21.19 -2.47 4.58
N CYS A 158 21.58 -3.68 4.17
CA CYS A 158 20.56 -4.60 3.67
C CYS A 158 19.66 -5.18 4.76
N GLY A 159 20.21 -5.58 5.91
CA GLY A 159 19.41 -6.05 7.03
C GLY A 159 18.43 -4.98 7.51
N ALA A 160 18.91 -3.74 7.69
CA ALA A 160 18.10 -2.60 8.08
C ALA A 160 17.02 -2.31 7.04
N ASN A 161 17.36 -2.26 5.74
CA ASN A 161 16.37 -2.05 4.69
C ASN A 161 15.30 -3.14 4.72
N SER A 162 15.68 -4.42 4.76
CA SER A 162 14.71 -5.52 4.78
C SER A 162 13.77 -5.47 5.99
N VAL A 163 14.29 -5.13 7.18
CA VAL A 163 13.46 -4.96 8.39
C VAL A 163 12.56 -3.73 8.28
N SER A 164 13.07 -2.60 7.78
CA SER A 164 12.28 -1.38 7.62
C SER A 164 11.16 -1.53 6.60
N MET A 165 11.43 -2.15 5.45
CA MET A 165 10.42 -2.48 4.44
C MET A 165 9.24 -3.20 5.07
N GLU A 166 9.57 -4.25 5.84
CA GLU A 166 8.61 -5.11 6.50
C GLU A 166 7.83 -4.37 7.59
N LEU A 167 8.54 -3.66 8.46
CA LEU A 167 7.98 -2.96 9.61
C LEU A 167 6.87 -1.99 9.19
N PHE A 168 7.14 -1.14 8.21
CA PHE A 168 6.18 -0.12 7.81
C PHE A 168 4.98 -0.70 7.06
N GLN A 169 5.21 -1.70 6.20
CA GLN A 169 4.13 -2.38 5.49
C GLN A 169 3.20 -3.14 6.45
N PHE A 170 3.78 -3.88 7.41
CA PHE A 170 3.01 -4.59 8.43
C PHE A 170 2.26 -3.63 9.34
N THR A 171 2.92 -2.59 9.83
CA THR A 171 2.32 -1.61 10.74
C THR A 171 1.12 -0.93 10.07
N SER A 172 1.25 -0.46 8.82
CA SER A 172 0.16 0.19 8.09
C SER A 172 -1.06 -0.75 7.92
N THR A 173 -0.82 -1.99 7.48
CA THR A 173 -1.88 -2.98 7.27
C THR A 173 -2.62 -3.29 8.58
N TRP A 174 -1.89 -3.54 9.67
CA TRP A 174 -2.49 -3.86 10.95
C TRP A 174 -3.12 -2.64 11.65
N LEU A 175 -2.66 -1.42 11.39
CA LEU A 175 -3.34 -0.20 11.85
C LEU A 175 -4.74 -0.07 11.24
N ILE A 176 -4.94 -0.47 9.98
CA ILE A 176 -6.27 -0.49 9.35
C ILE A 176 -7.16 -1.54 10.02
N VAL A 177 -6.63 -2.72 10.36
CA VAL A 177 -7.34 -3.74 11.14
C VAL A 177 -7.76 -3.17 12.51
N ALA A 178 -6.82 -2.59 13.25
CA ALA A 178 -7.08 -2.02 14.58
C ALA A 178 -8.10 -0.86 14.52
N LEU A 179 -8.01 0.00 13.51
CA LEU A 179 -8.98 1.06 13.25
C LEU A 179 -10.39 0.50 13.01
N THR A 180 -10.49 -0.55 12.20
CA THR A 180 -11.77 -1.20 11.87
C THR A 180 -12.41 -1.75 13.15
N TRP A 181 -11.66 -2.49 13.96
CA TRP A 181 -12.18 -3.08 15.20
C TRP A 181 -12.46 -2.06 16.30
N THR A 182 -11.65 -1.01 16.42
CA THR A 182 -11.93 0.12 17.32
C THR A 182 -13.29 0.75 16.99
N ARG A 183 -13.63 0.86 15.69
CA ARG A 183 -14.93 1.37 15.26
C ARG A 183 -16.08 0.40 15.51
N VAL A 184 -15.85 -0.90 15.26
CA VAL A 184 -16.84 -1.93 15.59
C VAL A 184 -17.17 -1.88 17.08
N ILE A 185 -16.16 -1.85 17.95
CA ILE A 185 -16.35 -1.77 19.40
C ILE A 185 -17.12 -0.51 19.78
N ALA A 186 -16.75 0.65 19.24
CA ALA A 186 -17.43 1.92 19.54
C ALA A 186 -18.91 1.95 19.08
N VAL A 187 -19.27 1.24 18.00
CA VAL A 187 -20.65 1.17 17.50
C VAL A 187 -21.45 0.05 18.19
N VAL A 188 -20.82 -1.06 18.55
CA VAL A 188 -21.48 -2.17 19.26
C VAL A 188 -21.71 -1.84 20.72
N PHE A 189 -20.76 -1.18 21.37
CA PHE A 189 -20.74 -0.86 22.80
C PHE A 189 -20.64 0.65 23.04
N PRO A 190 -21.73 1.42 22.86
CA PRO A 190 -21.71 2.87 23.00
C PRO A 190 -21.50 3.37 24.44
N PHE A 191 -21.65 2.51 25.45
CA PHE A 191 -21.56 2.85 26.88
C PHE A 191 -20.20 2.53 27.53
N GLY A 192 -19.19 2.10 26.77
CA GLY A 192 -17.82 1.96 27.28
C GLY A 192 -17.22 3.35 27.57
N ALA A 193 -16.83 3.59 28.82
CA ALA A 193 -16.48 4.91 29.38
C ALA A 193 -15.60 5.80 28.47
N ARG A 194 -16.09 7.01 28.19
CA ARG A 194 -15.43 8.02 27.35
C ARG A 194 -14.10 8.54 27.90
N ASP A 195 -13.84 8.37 29.19
CA ASP A 195 -12.76 9.11 29.89
C ASP A 195 -11.38 8.41 29.88
N CYS A 196 -11.28 7.14 29.45
CA CYS A 196 -10.00 6.39 29.43
C CYS A 196 -9.47 6.04 28.02
N GLN A 197 -10.06 6.61 26.97
CA GLN A 197 -9.93 6.05 25.63
C GLN A 197 -8.63 6.44 24.89
N ASN A 198 -8.06 7.63 25.18
CA ASN A 198 -6.79 8.10 24.57
C ASN A 198 -5.57 7.29 25.00
N ARG A 199 -5.47 6.93 26.29
CA ARG A 199 -4.39 6.06 26.79
C ARG A 199 -4.48 4.67 26.17
N SER A 200 -5.71 4.14 26.03
CA SER A 200 -5.93 2.85 25.37
C SER A 200 -5.49 2.86 23.90
N ALA A 201 -5.80 3.91 23.13
CA ALA A 201 -5.38 4.03 21.74
C ALA A 201 -3.85 4.08 21.59
N ILE A 202 -3.15 4.85 22.44
CA ILE A 202 -1.68 4.92 22.42
C ILE A 202 -1.08 3.56 22.78
N THR A 203 -1.61 2.87 23.79
CA THR A 203 -1.14 1.52 24.16
C THR A 203 -1.33 0.53 23.01
N ILE A 204 -2.47 0.55 22.31
CA ILE A 204 -2.73 -0.34 21.17
C ILE A 204 -1.78 -0.03 20.00
N ILE A 205 -1.60 1.24 19.64
CA ILE A 205 -0.70 1.63 18.55
C ILE A 205 0.74 1.23 18.88
N THR A 206 1.19 1.54 20.10
CA THR A 206 2.55 1.20 20.55
C THR A 206 2.77 -0.32 20.58
N SER A 207 1.82 -1.09 21.11
CA SER A 207 1.93 -2.56 21.14
C SER A 207 1.94 -3.17 19.75
N LEU A 208 1.16 -2.61 18.81
CA LEU A 208 1.13 -3.03 17.41
C LEU A 208 2.45 -2.72 16.70
N VAL A 209 3.03 -1.55 16.90
CA VAL A 209 4.34 -1.18 16.34
C VAL A 209 5.43 -2.09 16.90
N CYS A 210 5.45 -2.34 18.22
CA CYS A 210 6.40 -3.26 18.83
C CYS A 210 6.25 -4.69 18.27
N THR A 211 5.02 -5.19 18.16
CA THR A 211 4.76 -6.53 17.59
C THR A 211 5.20 -6.61 16.13
N SER A 212 4.89 -5.59 15.34
CA SER A 212 5.31 -5.49 13.92
C SER A 212 6.84 -5.46 13.81
N PHE A 213 7.52 -4.77 14.73
CA PHE A 213 8.98 -4.76 14.78
C PHE A 213 9.56 -6.15 15.09
N VAL A 214 9.03 -6.86 16.09
CA VAL A 214 9.49 -8.23 16.40
C VAL A 214 9.29 -9.16 15.21
N ILE A 215 8.14 -9.10 14.53
CA ILE A 215 7.89 -9.89 13.32
C ILE A 215 8.89 -9.49 12.22
N SER A 216 9.16 -8.21 12.04
CA SER A 216 10.07 -7.72 11.01
C SER A 216 11.51 -8.15 11.20
N LEU A 217 11.96 -8.32 12.45
CA LEU A 217 13.30 -8.86 12.75
C LEU A 217 13.53 -10.27 12.18
N THR A 218 12.47 -11.04 11.93
CA THR A 218 12.59 -12.36 11.28
C THR A 218 13.23 -12.27 9.88
N LYS A 219 13.11 -11.12 9.20
CA LYS A 219 13.74 -10.86 7.90
C LYS A 219 15.27 -10.78 7.95
N LEU A 220 15.88 -10.69 9.12
CA LEU A 220 17.34 -10.77 9.26
C LEU A 220 17.88 -12.20 9.03
N TYR A 221 17.02 -13.20 9.24
CA TYR A 221 17.38 -14.63 9.23
C TYR A 221 16.61 -15.44 8.17
N SER A 222 15.60 -14.84 7.53
CA SER A 222 14.75 -15.50 6.54
C SER A 222 14.76 -14.71 5.24
N GLY A 223 15.26 -15.36 4.18
CA GLY A 223 15.10 -14.88 2.82
C GLY A 223 13.69 -15.17 2.31
N GLY A 224 13.17 -14.30 1.44
CA GLY A 224 11.97 -14.63 0.67
C GLY A 224 12.20 -15.86 -0.22
N TYR A 225 11.11 -16.42 -0.75
CA TYR A 225 11.16 -17.49 -1.75
C TYR A 225 11.71 -17.03 -3.12
N GLU A 226 11.89 -15.72 -3.29
CA GLU A 226 12.27 -15.09 -4.54
C GLU A 226 13.78 -15.05 -4.73
N THR A 227 14.23 -15.50 -5.91
CA THR A 227 15.62 -15.33 -6.34
C THR A 227 15.89 -13.92 -6.86
N ASP A 228 14.86 -13.21 -7.33
CA ASP A 228 14.91 -11.81 -7.81
C ASP A 228 13.68 -11.04 -7.31
N SER A 229 13.87 -9.77 -6.93
CA SER A 229 12.76 -8.88 -6.57
C SER A 229 11.81 -8.65 -7.76
N VAL A 230 10.55 -8.27 -7.46
CA VAL A 230 9.61 -7.66 -8.43
C VAL A 230 10.24 -6.52 -9.23
N PHE A 231 11.13 -5.75 -8.61
CA PHE A 231 11.86 -4.66 -9.25
C PHE A 231 13.15 -5.11 -9.96
N GLU A 232 13.29 -6.41 -10.23
CA GLU A 232 14.39 -7.02 -11.00
C GLU A 232 15.79 -6.79 -10.42
N PHE A 233 15.94 -6.49 -9.12
CA PHE A 233 17.23 -6.45 -8.43
C PHE A 233 17.48 -7.71 -7.59
N VAL A 234 18.76 -8.01 -7.35
CA VAL A 234 19.19 -9.18 -6.57
C VAL A 234 18.93 -8.91 -5.07
N PRO A 235 18.14 -9.73 -4.37
CA PRO A 235 17.94 -9.59 -2.93
C PRO A 235 19.25 -9.92 -2.19
N CYS A 236 19.53 -9.22 -1.07
CA CYS A 236 20.85 -9.33 -0.44
C CYS A 236 21.09 -10.62 0.35
N GLN A 237 20.12 -11.51 0.43
CA GLN A 237 20.28 -12.80 1.08
C GLN A 237 19.68 -13.92 0.23
N LYS A 238 20.54 -14.82 -0.26
CA LYS A 238 20.14 -16.17 -0.71
C LYS A 238 20.03 -17.08 0.51
N MET A 239 19.10 -16.78 1.42
CA MET A 239 18.84 -17.64 2.58
C MET A 239 17.74 -18.65 2.27
N LYS A 240 17.84 -19.84 2.87
CA LYS A 240 16.85 -20.92 2.64
C LYS A 240 15.46 -20.46 3.09
N PRO A 241 14.41 -20.70 2.28
CA PRO A 241 13.04 -20.39 2.67
C PRO A 241 12.66 -21.20 3.92
N TRP A 242 12.08 -20.54 4.91
CA TRP A 242 11.60 -21.16 6.14
C TRP A 242 10.30 -21.94 5.85
N GLY A 243 10.43 -23.18 5.38
CA GLY A 243 9.34 -24.09 4.96
C GLY A 243 7.95 -23.79 5.53
N SER A 244 7.63 -24.27 6.74
CA SER A 244 6.30 -24.10 7.35
C SER A 244 6.01 -22.66 7.83
N ALA A 245 7.02 -21.89 8.22
CA ALA A 245 6.85 -20.52 8.71
C ALA A 245 6.40 -19.55 7.60
N MET A 246 6.69 -19.87 6.34
CA MET A 246 6.23 -19.09 5.19
C MET A 246 4.70 -19.08 5.04
N TYR A 247 4.02 -20.19 5.36
CA TYR A 247 2.55 -20.22 5.38
C TYR A 247 1.99 -19.25 6.43
N PHE A 248 2.60 -19.26 7.62
CA PHE A 248 2.20 -18.36 8.69
C PHE A 248 2.45 -16.90 8.30
N TYR A 249 3.58 -16.61 7.65
CA TYR A 249 3.89 -15.29 7.14
C TYR A 249 2.85 -14.78 6.14
N ILE A 250 2.54 -15.55 5.10
CA ILE A 250 1.56 -15.14 4.07
C ILE A 250 0.18 -14.99 4.70
N ALA A 251 -0.20 -15.90 5.61
CA ALA A 251 -1.45 -15.77 6.34
C ALA A 251 -1.49 -14.47 7.16
N LEU A 252 -0.39 -14.10 7.82
CA LEU A 252 -0.31 -12.91 8.66
C LEU A 252 -0.22 -11.59 7.87
N SER A 253 0.45 -11.59 6.71
CA SER A 253 0.62 -10.40 5.88
C SER A 253 -0.59 -10.11 4.98
N THR A 254 -1.36 -11.13 4.60
CA THR A 254 -2.46 -10.99 3.63
C THR A 254 -3.80 -11.47 4.17
N TRP A 255 -3.96 -12.77 4.43
CA TRP A 255 -5.26 -13.38 4.71
C TRP A 255 -5.89 -12.98 6.04
N LEU A 256 -5.10 -12.88 7.11
CA LEU A 256 -5.59 -12.46 8.42
C LEU A 256 -6.09 -11.00 8.38
N PRO A 257 -5.33 -10.02 7.86
CA PRO A 257 -5.85 -8.68 7.62
C PRO A 257 -7.15 -8.67 6.80
N LEU A 258 -7.20 -9.41 5.68
CA LEU A 258 -8.40 -9.53 4.85
C LEU A 258 -9.60 -10.08 5.63
N LEU A 259 -9.39 -11.13 6.43
CA LEU A 259 -10.42 -11.75 7.26
C LEU A 259 -10.93 -10.80 8.34
N PHE A 260 -10.03 -10.20 9.12
CA PHE A 260 -10.42 -9.29 10.20
C PHE A 260 -11.10 -8.02 9.69
N ILE A 261 -10.64 -7.46 8.57
CA ILE A 261 -11.24 -6.26 7.98
C ILE A 261 -12.61 -6.61 7.38
N SER A 262 -12.75 -7.73 6.66
CA SER A 262 -14.02 -8.14 6.08
C SER A 262 -15.08 -8.41 7.14
N ILE A 263 -14.76 -9.20 8.18
CA ILE A 263 -15.66 -9.45 9.31
C ILE A 263 -16.01 -8.13 10.01
N GLY A 264 -15.00 -7.30 10.31
CA GLY A 264 -15.22 -6.02 10.99
C GLY A 264 -16.13 -5.08 10.20
N ASN A 265 -15.93 -4.97 8.89
CA ASN A 265 -16.77 -4.16 8.01
C ASN A 265 -18.20 -4.70 7.91
N LEU A 266 -18.39 -6.02 7.83
CA LEU A 266 -19.72 -6.65 7.81
C LEU A 266 -20.50 -6.34 9.10
N VAL A 267 -19.84 -6.52 10.26
CA VAL A 267 -20.44 -6.18 11.56
C VAL A 267 -20.77 -4.69 11.64
N LEU A 268 -19.85 -3.82 11.19
CA LEU A 268 -20.05 -2.37 11.19
C LEU A 268 -21.28 -1.98 10.36
N ILE A 269 -21.40 -2.49 9.12
CA ILE A 269 -22.53 -2.23 8.24
C ILE A 269 -23.84 -2.75 8.87
N ALA A 270 -23.84 -3.98 9.39
CA ALA A 270 -25.03 -4.58 10.01
C ALA A 270 -25.53 -3.76 11.21
N ARG A 271 -24.62 -3.32 12.09
CA ARG A 271 -24.96 -2.53 13.26
C ARG A 271 -25.41 -1.12 12.89
N MET A 272 -24.79 -0.50 11.89
CA MET A 272 -25.26 0.80 11.38
C MET A 272 -26.66 0.72 10.80
N ARG A 273 -26.96 -0.30 9.98
CA ARG A 273 -28.30 -0.50 9.42
C ARG A 273 -29.34 -0.71 10.52
N ARG A 274 -29.01 -1.51 11.54
CA ARG A 274 -29.89 -1.71 12.71
C ARG A 274 -30.14 -0.41 13.47
N SER A 275 -29.08 0.36 13.74
CA SER A 275 -29.20 1.65 14.43
C SER A 275 -30.03 2.65 13.63
N TYR A 276 -29.84 2.72 12.31
CA TYR A 276 -30.63 3.56 11.42
C TYR A 276 -32.11 3.17 11.42
N ARG A 277 -32.42 1.87 11.36
CA ARG A 277 -33.80 1.38 11.42
C ARG A 277 -34.49 1.76 12.73
N ILE A 278 -33.85 1.51 13.87
CA ILE A 278 -34.37 1.87 15.20
C ILE A 278 -34.59 3.39 15.30
N HIS A 279 -33.64 4.18 14.79
CA HIS A 279 -33.78 5.64 14.78
C HIS A 279 -34.94 6.09 13.89
N SER A 280 -35.12 5.49 12.72
CA SER A 280 -36.23 5.77 11.81
C SER A 280 -37.59 5.41 12.42
N GLU A 281 -37.67 4.34 13.21
CA GLU A 281 -38.89 3.89 13.89
C GLU A 281 -39.24 4.83 15.07
N LEU A 282 -38.25 5.28 15.83
CA LEU A 282 -38.45 6.17 17.00
C LEU A 282 -38.62 7.65 16.64
N THR A 283 -38.08 8.11 15.51
CA THR A 283 -38.01 9.55 15.16
C THR A 283 -39.10 9.97 14.16
N ARG A 284 -40.08 9.09 13.88
CA ARG A 284 -41.15 9.33 12.90
C ARG A 284 -42.02 10.56 13.20
N ASN A 285 -41.98 11.08 14.43
CA ASN A 285 -42.74 12.26 14.88
C ASN A 285 -41.90 13.49 15.27
N PHE A 286 -40.57 13.44 15.24
CA PHE A 286 -39.73 14.59 15.59
C PHE A 286 -38.80 14.93 14.44
N SER A 287 -39.12 16.04 13.74
CA SER A 287 -38.24 16.72 12.79
C SER A 287 -37.05 17.36 13.51
N TYR A 288 -36.25 16.54 14.20
CA TYR A 288 -35.02 17.00 14.83
C TYR A 288 -33.82 16.47 14.06
N ARG A 289 -33.05 17.43 13.57
CA ARG A 289 -31.87 17.35 12.70
C ARG A 289 -30.68 16.68 13.43
N GLY A 290 -30.82 15.43 13.83
CA GLY A 290 -29.81 14.60 14.50
C GLY A 290 -28.68 14.11 13.58
N ASN A 291 -28.16 14.96 12.71
CA ASN A 291 -26.95 14.65 11.95
C ASN A 291 -25.74 14.79 12.88
N ARG A 292 -25.03 13.71 13.31
CA ARG A 292 -23.59 13.83 13.66
C ARG A 292 -22.71 12.57 13.89
N PRO A 293 -23.13 11.31 14.14
CA PRO A 293 -22.14 10.25 14.39
C PRO A 293 -21.65 9.47 13.15
N HIS A 294 -22.38 9.43 12.03
CA HIS A 294 -22.06 8.50 10.92
C HIS A 294 -20.90 8.89 9.98
N ASN A 295 -20.49 10.16 9.94
CA ASN A 295 -19.54 10.63 8.91
C ASN A 295 -18.12 10.05 9.09
N SER A 296 -17.69 9.86 10.33
CA SER A 296 -16.37 9.30 10.63
C SER A 296 -16.30 7.81 10.27
N SER A 297 -17.34 7.05 10.59
CA SER A 297 -17.38 5.62 10.29
C SER A 297 -17.53 5.33 8.79
N ARG A 298 -18.16 6.23 8.02
CA ARG A 298 -18.19 6.16 6.55
C ARG A 298 -16.79 6.32 5.94
N THR A 299 -15.96 7.19 6.52
CA THR A 299 -14.58 7.40 6.06
C THR A 299 -13.73 6.17 6.26
N LEU A 300 -13.84 5.56 7.45
CA LEU A 300 -13.08 4.37 7.79
C LEU A 300 -13.55 3.14 7.02
N LEU A 301 -14.85 3.01 6.78
CA LEU A 301 -15.39 1.97 5.92
C LEU A 301 -14.84 2.08 4.48
N ALA A 302 -14.71 3.30 3.95
CA ALA A 302 -14.14 3.48 2.61
C ALA A 302 -12.66 3.08 2.57
N VAL A 303 -11.86 3.54 3.54
CA VAL A 303 -10.43 3.19 3.65
C VAL A 303 -10.25 1.68 3.79
N SER A 304 -11.04 1.03 4.65
CA SER A 304 -10.93 -0.40 4.88
C SER A 304 -11.42 -1.24 3.69
N ILE A 305 -12.47 -0.83 2.99
CA ILE A 305 -12.94 -1.50 1.76
C ILE A 305 -11.93 -1.37 0.64
N VAL A 306 -11.39 -0.16 0.41
CA VAL A 306 -10.36 0.04 -0.62
C VAL A 306 -9.12 -0.79 -0.31
N HIS A 307 -8.72 -0.87 0.96
CA HIS A 307 -7.64 -1.75 1.39
C HIS A 307 -7.91 -3.23 1.08
N LEU A 308 -9.11 -3.74 1.35
CA LEU A 308 -9.51 -5.10 0.99
C LEU A 308 -9.39 -5.35 -0.52
N ILE A 309 -9.92 -4.44 -1.34
CA ILE A 309 -9.93 -4.57 -2.80
C ILE A 309 -8.51 -4.60 -3.37
N LEU A 310 -7.62 -3.76 -2.84
CA LEU A 310 -6.24 -3.66 -3.33
C LEU A 310 -5.32 -4.76 -2.77
N LEU A 311 -5.60 -5.30 -1.58
CA LEU A 311 -4.80 -6.38 -0.97
C LEU A 311 -5.21 -7.79 -1.45
N LEU A 312 -6.50 -8.01 -1.75
CA LEU A 312 -7.03 -9.33 -2.09
C LEU A 312 -6.31 -9.98 -3.30
N PRO A 313 -6.10 -9.30 -4.45
CA PRO A 313 -5.44 -9.90 -5.60
C PRO A 313 -3.98 -10.30 -5.30
N LEU A 314 -3.28 -9.51 -4.49
CA LEU A 314 -1.92 -9.81 -4.07
C LEU A 314 -1.89 -11.09 -3.21
N GLY A 315 -2.78 -11.19 -2.21
CA GLY A 315 -2.89 -12.39 -1.37
C GLY A 315 -3.19 -13.66 -2.16
N ILE A 316 -4.04 -13.57 -3.19
CA ILE A 316 -4.33 -14.70 -4.09
C ILE A 316 -3.06 -15.13 -4.82
N VAL A 317 -2.33 -14.20 -5.46
CA VAL A 317 -1.14 -14.55 -6.24
C VAL A 317 0.01 -15.06 -5.38
N GLU A 318 0.27 -14.45 -4.21
CA GLU A 318 1.28 -14.96 -3.27
C GLU A 318 0.96 -16.37 -2.78
N THR A 319 -0.32 -16.68 -2.58
CA THR A 319 -0.76 -18.03 -2.18
C THR A 319 -0.60 -19.02 -3.33
N LEU A 320 -0.92 -18.61 -4.56
CA LEU A 320 -0.71 -19.45 -5.74
C LEU A 320 0.78 -19.75 -5.94
N GLU A 321 1.64 -18.75 -5.77
CA GLU A 321 3.10 -18.90 -5.87
C GLU A 321 3.64 -19.81 -4.76
N LEU A 322 3.21 -19.64 -3.51
CA LEU A 322 3.56 -20.55 -2.41
C LEU A 322 3.08 -21.99 -2.67
N CYS A 323 1.83 -22.15 -3.12
CA CYS A 323 1.32 -23.48 -3.49
C CYS A 323 2.16 -24.10 -4.61
N TRP A 324 2.58 -23.30 -5.59
CA TRP A 324 3.36 -23.76 -6.73
C TRP A 324 4.79 -24.15 -6.34
N ASP A 325 5.49 -23.29 -5.60
CA ASP A 325 6.89 -23.47 -5.22
C ASP A 325 7.10 -24.46 -4.07
N VAL A 326 6.11 -24.65 -3.17
CA VAL A 326 6.25 -25.52 -1.99
C VAL A 326 5.40 -26.78 -2.05
N ILE A 327 4.17 -26.74 -2.60
CA ILE A 327 3.22 -27.86 -2.53
C ILE A 327 3.21 -28.70 -3.82
N LEU A 328 3.28 -28.06 -5.00
CA LEU A 328 3.07 -28.77 -6.25
C LEU A 328 4.33 -29.39 -6.86
N ILE A 329 5.49 -28.72 -6.87
CA ILE A 329 6.63 -29.16 -7.70
C ILE A 329 7.96 -29.01 -6.95
N LYS A 330 8.46 -30.11 -6.37
CA LYS A 330 9.91 -30.32 -6.19
C LYS A 330 10.51 -30.27 -7.59
N HIS A 331 11.59 -29.48 -7.81
CA HIS A 331 12.27 -29.33 -9.11
C HIS A 331 12.16 -30.63 -9.93
N PRO A 332 11.38 -30.66 -11.02
CA PRO A 332 10.97 -31.92 -11.62
C PRO A 332 12.23 -32.61 -12.18
N THR A 333 12.62 -33.72 -11.57
CA THR A 333 13.72 -34.56 -12.04
C THR A 333 13.15 -35.59 -12.99
N GLY A 334 13.28 -35.37 -14.32
CA GLY A 334 13.05 -36.43 -15.30
C GLY A 334 12.40 -36.00 -16.62
N GLU A 335 11.23 -35.36 -16.59
CA GLU A 335 10.45 -35.07 -17.82
C GLU A 335 10.56 -33.61 -18.28
N ASN A 336 11.09 -33.41 -19.49
CA ASN A 336 11.26 -32.09 -20.11
C ASN A 336 9.94 -31.31 -20.23
N GLU A 337 8.82 -31.97 -20.56
CA GLU A 337 7.51 -31.29 -20.71
C GLU A 337 7.00 -30.71 -19.38
N ARG A 338 7.12 -31.47 -18.29
CA ARG A 338 6.74 -31.00 -16.94
C ARG A 338 7.62 -29.84 -16.47
N TYR A 339 8.91 -29.89 -16.81
CA TYR A 339 9.84 -28.80 -16.55
C TYR A 339 9.51 -27.52 -17.35
N ILE A 340 9.21 -27.65 -18.65
CA ILE A 340 8.81 -26.54 -19.52
C ILE A 340 7.54 -25.86 -18.98
N HIS A 341 6.49 -26.65 -18.69
CA HIS A 341 5.24 -26.12 -18.15
C HIS A 341 5.45 -25.42 -16.81
N TRP A 342 6.26 -26.01 -15.92
CA TRP A 342 6.62 -25.38 -14.64
C TRP A 342 7.27 -24.01 -14.83
N LEU A 343 8.20 -23.90 -15.79
CA LEU A 343 8.96 -22.67 -16.02
C LEU A 343 8.08 -21.55 -16.63
N GLN A 344 7.17 -21.91 -17.54
CA GLN A 344 6.19 -20.98 -18.13
C GLN A 344 5.25 -20.40 -17.06
N GLU A 345 4.66 -21.25 -16.22
CA GLU A 345 3.78 -20.82 -15.13
C GLU A 345 4.52 -19.96 -14.10
N LYS A 346 5.75 -20.34 -13.75
CA LYS A 346 6.59 -19.57 -12.83
C LYS A 346 6.91 -18.17 -13.37
N MET A 347 7.17 -18.05 -14.68
CA MET A 347 7.35 -16.75 -15.33
C MET A 347 6.09 -15.89 -15.26
N LEU A 348 4.92 -16.48 -15.58
CA LEU A 348 3.65 -15.76 -15.54
C LEU A 348 3.33 -15.27 -14.12
N LEU A 349 3.43 -16.15 -13.12
CA LEU A 349 3.14 -15.84 -11.72
C LEU A 349 4.02 -14.70 -11.19
N LYS A 350 5.32 -14.70 -11.51
CA LYS A 350 6.26 -13.62 -11.15
C LYS A 350 5.74 -12.26 -11.61
N TRP A 351 5.30 -12.16 -12.87
CA TRP A 351 4.84 -10.88 -13.45
C TRP A 351 3.42 -10.50 -13.02
N CYS A 352 2.53 -11.48 -12.81
CA CYS A 352 1.23 -11.25 -12.18
C CYS A 352 1.39 -10.69 -10.76
N ARG A 353 2.32 -11.25 -9.97
CA ARG A 353 2.62 -10.72 -8.64
C ARG A 353 3.15 -9.31 -8.73
N GLY A 354 4.04 -9.02 -9.67
CA GLY A 354 4.54 -7.66 -9.90
C GLY A 354 3.43 -6.64 -10.20
N LEU A 355 2.43 -7.03 -11.00
CA LEU A 355 1.27 -6.20 -11.27
C LEU A 355 0.44 -5.94 -10.00
N PHE A 356 0.06 -7.00 -9.27
CA PHE A 356 -0.80 -6.84 -8.09
C PHE A 356 -0.07 -6.20 -6.92
N PHE A 357 1.24 -6.38 -6.82
CA PHE A 357 2.10 -5.64 -5.92
C PHE A 357 2.04 -4.14 -6.24
N HIS A 358 2.20 -3.75 -7.51
CA HIS A 358 2.03 -2.36 -7.93
C HIS A 358 0.63 -1.80 -7.62
N ILE A 359 -0.43 -2.58 -7.85
CA ILE A 359 -1.80 -2.17 -7.50
C ILE A 359 -1.95 -1.96 -5.99
N TYR A 360 -1.38 -2.86 -5.18
CA TYR A 360 -1.37 -2.74 -3.72
C TYR A 360 -0.66 -1.48 -3.23
N HIS A 361 0.34 -0.95 -3.94
CA HIS A 361 1.06 0.28 -3.55
C HIS A 361 0.12 1.49 -3.40
N TRP A 362 -0.96 1.53 -4.17
CA TRP A 362 -1.92 2.63 -4.09
C TRP A 362 -2.56 2.74 -2.70
N ASN A 363 -2.63 1.65 -1.91
CA ASN A 363 -3.11 1.69 -0.53
C ASN A 363 -2.37 2.70 0.35
N PHE A 364 -1.09 2.92 0.09
CA PHE A 364 -0.27 3.83 0.88
C PHE A 364 -0.33 5.28 0.36
N ALA A 365 -0.88 5.53 -0.84
CA ALA A 365 -0.86 6.85 -1.45
C ALA A 365 -2.23 7.53 -1.50
N ILE A 366 -3.33 6.77 -1.57
CA ILE A 366 -4.68 7.33 -1.80
C ILE A 366 -5.43 7.76 -0.54
N ASN A 367 -4.89 7.46 0.64
CA ASN A 367 -5.57 7.66 1.91
C ASN A 367 -6.05 9.12 2.11
N PHE A 368 -5.24 10.11 1.73
CA PHE A 368 -5.65 11.52 1.75
C PHE A 368 -6.94 11.78 0.94
N PHE A 369 -7.02 11.25 -0.28
CA PHE A 369 -8.21 11.43 -1.13
C PHE A 369 -9.43 10.77 -0.51
N LEU A 370 -9.26 9.57 0.07
CA LEU A 370 -10.34 8.90 0.79
C LEU A 370 -10.81 9.74 1.98
N TYR A 371 -9.91 10.27 2.79
CA TYR A 371 -10.25 11.14 3.92
C TYR A 371 -10.98 12.41 3.46
N TYR A 372 -10.54 13.04 2.38
CA TYR A 372 -11.13 14.25 1.83
C TYR A 372 -12.54 14.03 1.26
N LEU A 373 -12.72 12.97 0.47
CA LEU A 373 -14.00 12.67 -0.18
C LEU A 373 -15.07 12.27 0.85
N THR A 374 -14.68 11.41 1.79
CA THR A 374 -15.65 10.78 2.70
C THR A 374 -15.83 11.51 4.03
N GLY A 375 -14.79 12.23 4.49
CA GLY A 375 -14.72 12.87 5.80
C GLY A 375 -15.00 14.37 5.76
N LYS A 376 -16.21 14.77 6.19
CA LYS A 376 -16.60 16.19 6.25
C LYS A 376 -15.65 17.04 7.10
N LYS A 377 -15.33 16.59 8.32
CA LYS A 377 -14.44 17.34 9.23
C LYS A 377 -13.04 17.56 8.64
N PHE A 378 -12.47 16.53 8.02
CA PHE A 378 -11.16 16.62 7.38
C PHE A 378 -11.19 17.60 6.20
N ARG A 379 -12.22 17.50 5.35
CA ARG A 379 -12.44 18.44 4.25
C ARG A 379 -12.60 19.89 4.72
N ASP A 380 -13.35 20.12 5.81
CA ASP A 380 -13.55 21.47 6.35
C ASP A 380 -12.21 22.07 6.82
N VAL A 381 -11.37 21.28 7.51
CA VAL A 381 -10.02 21.70 7.94
C VAL A 381 -9.09 21.96 6.76
N VAL A 382 -9.10 21.09 5.74
CA VAL A 382 -8.32 21.28 4.50
C VAL A 382 -8.74 22.57 3.80
N THR A 383 -10.05 22.79 3.65
CA THR A 383 -10.59 23.99 3.00
C THR A 383 -10.24 25.26 3.77
N GLN A 384 -10.35 25.24 5.10
CA GLN A 384 -9.98 26.38 5.95
C GLN A 384 -8.49 26.68 5.86
N THR A 385 -7.65 25.65 5.85
CA THR A 385 -6.19 25.79 5.75
C THR A 385 -5.77 26.30 4.37
N LEU A 386 -6.35 25.76 3.30
CA LEU A 386 -6.12 26.26 1.94
C LEU A 386 -6.57 27.72 1.79
N LYS A 387 -7.72 28.07 2.38
CA LYS A 387 -8.22 29.45 2.39
C LYS A 387 -7.27 30.40 3.12
N SER A 388 -6.75 30.02 4.28
CA SER A 388 -5.80 30.85 5.02
C SER A 388 -4.46 31.01 4.30
N TYR A 389 -3.96 29.97 3.62
CA TYR A 389 -2.78 30.09 2.74
C TYR A 389 -3.04 31.01 1.54
N THR A 390 -4.20 30.86 0.90
CA THR A 390 -4.60 31.66 -0.27
C THR A 390 -4.76 33.12 0.11
N GLU A 391 -5.42 33.43 1.22
CA GLU A 391 -5.58 34.79 1.76
C GLU A 391 -4.26 35.40 2.23
N ALA A 392 -3.28 34.59 2.65
CA ALA A 392 -1.94 35.07 3.02
C ALA A 392 -1.04 35.34 1.80
N TYR A 393 -1.14 34.52 0.74
CA TYR A 393 -0.29 34.63 -0.46
C TYR A 393 -0.82 35.61 -1.51
N LEU A 394 -2.14 35.75 -1.70
CA LEU A 394 -2.71 36.67 -2.69
C LEU A 394 -2.32 38.14 -2.49
N PRO A 395 -2.30 38.69 -1.26
CA PRO A 395 -1.83 40.05 -1.03
C PRO A 395 -0.34 40.23 -1.34
N CYS A 396 0.49 39.20 -1.08
CA CYS A 396 1.92 39.28 -1.34
C CYS A 396 2.26 39.22 -2.84
N HIS A 397 1.55 38.39 -3.62
CA HIS A 397 1.80 38.29 -5.06
C HIS A 397 1.34 39.55 -5.82
N ARG A 398 0.19 40.13 -5.44
CA ARG A 398 -0.36 41.34 -6.07
C ARG A 398 0.47 42.60 -5.78
N ASN A 399 1.13 42.66 -4.63
CA ASN A 399 2.03 43.76 -4.26
C ASN A 399 3.46 43.60 -4.81
N ALA A 400 3.93 42.37 -5.04
CA ALA A 400 5.22 42.10 -5.67
C ALA A 400 5.22 42.46 -7.17
N LEU A 401 4.13 42.20 -7.90
CA LEU A 401 4.00 42.57 -9.32
C LEU A 401 3.83 44.07 -9.59
N LYS A 402 3.58 44.89 -8.57
CA LYS A 402 3.51 46.36 -8.67
C LYS A 402 4.80 47.09 -8.29
N CYS A 403 5.88 46.36 -7.95
CA CYS A 403 7.16 46.97 -7.58
C CYS A 403 8.05 47.21 -8.80
N ASN A 404 8.05 48.45 -9.33
CA ASN A 404 8.98 48.85 -10.40
C ASN A 404 10.34 49.38 -9.89
N THR A 405 10.59 49.41 -8.57
CA THR A 405 11.84 49.93 -7.98
C THR A 405 12.38 49.05 -6.85
N TRP A 406 13.66 48.67 -6.95
CA TRP A 406 14.36 47.70 -6.09
C TRP A 406 14.38 48.09 -4.59
N SER A 407 14.38 49.38 -4.27
CA SER A 407 14.40 49.87 -2.87
C SER A 407 13.09 49.62 -2.12
N ASN A 408 11.94 49.58 -2.82
CA ASN A 408 10.62 49.35 -2.21
C ASN A 408 10.28 47.86 -2.03
N CYS A 409 10.93 46.96 -2.77
CA CYS A 409 10.69 45.52 -2.70
C CYS A 409 11.16 44.93 -1.35
N SER A 410 12.23 45.47 -0.76
CA SER A 410 12.75 45.03 0.55
C SER A 410 11.77 45.28 1.70
N ARG A 411 11.03 46.40 1.69
CA ARG A 411 9.97 46.70 2.67
C ARG A 411 8.76 45.79 2.51
N HIS A 412 8.39 45.44 1.28
CA HIS A 412 7.26 44.55 1.02
C HIS A 412 7.57 43.08 1.36
N LEU A 413 8.79 42.59 1.13
CA LEU A 413 9.23 41.27 1.60
C LEU A 413 9.20 41.17 3.13
N ARG A 414 9.62 42.23 3.84
CA ARG A 414 9.54 42.31 5.31
C ARG A 414 8.10 42.39 5.83
N SER A 415 7.20 43.02 5.07
CA SER A 415 5.76 43.03 5.36
C SER A 415 5.08 41.69 5.09
N CYS A 416 5.50 40.98 4.03
CA CYS A 416 4.99 39.65 3.70
C CYS A 416 5.44 38.60 4.72
N SER A 417 6.70 38.66 5.20
CA SER A 417 7.14 37.81 6.30
C SER A 417 6.41 38.14 7.62
N ALA A 418 6.11 39.42 7.88
CA ALA A 418 5.28 39.82 9.02
C ALA A 418 3.81 39.36 8.87
N LEU A 419 3.26 39.31 7.66
CA LEU A 419 1.91 38.77 7.38
C LEU A 419 1.86 37.26 7.49
N LEU A 420 2.89 36.55 7.01
CA LEU A 420 3.05 35.11 7.19
C LEU A 420 3.19 34.77 8.68
N MET A 421 4.01 35.52 9.42
CA MET A 421 4.12 35.40 10.88
C MET A 421 2.80 35.74 11.57
N ARG A 422 2.05 36.76 11.13
CA ARG A 422 0.70 37.03 11.66
C ARG A 422 -0.29 35.93 11.34
N ALA A 423 -0.26 35.31 10.17
CA ALA A 423 -1.12 34.18 9.84
C ALA A 423 -0.79 32.95 10.69
N ILE A 424 0.50 32.66 10.91
CA ILE A 424 0.99 31.62 11.81
C ILE A 424 0.57 31.92 13.26
N VAL A 425 0.72 33.16 13.73
CA VAL A 425 0.32 33.61 15.08
C VAL A 425 -1.20 33.60 15.24
N ARG A 426 -1.98 33.97 14.22
CA ARG A 426 -3.44 33.96 14.24
C ARG A 426 -3.99 32.54 14.22
N ASN A 427 -3.33 31.61 13.52
CA ASN A 427 -3.62 30.18 13.63
C ASN A 427 -3.31 29.66 15.05
N LYS A 428 -2.20 30.11 15.65
CA LYS A 428 -1.85 29.81 17.06
C LYS A 428 -2.87 30.38 18.06
N GLN A 429 -3.36 31.61 17.86
CA GLN A 429 -4.40 32.25 18.67
C GLN A 429 -5.76 31.59 18.50
N PHE A 430 -6.15 31.22 17.28
CA PHE A 430 -7.38 30.49 17.01
C PHE A 430 -7.36 29.12 17.69
N ASN A 431 -6.23 28.40 17.62
CA ASN A 431 -6.01 27.16 18.36
C ASN A 431 -6.06 27.36 19.88
N ASN A 432 -5.51 28.45 20.41
CA ASN A 432 -5.56 28.76 21.85
C ASN A 432 -6.97 29.17 22.31
N MET A 433 -7.74 29.87 21.48
CA MET A 433 -9.12 30.27 21.78
C MET A 433 -10.07 29.07 21.71
N ALA A 434 -9.90 28.18 20.74
CA ALA A 434 -10.60 26.89 20.69
C ALA A 434 -10.28 26.02 21.92
N ARG A 435 -9.03 26.04 22.40
CA ARG A 435 -8.60 25.32 23.61
C ARG A 435 -9.15 25.92 24.90
N ARG A 436 -9.28 27.26 25.00
CA ARG A 436 -9.93 27.93 26.13
C ARG A 436 -11.43 27.61 26.20
N ASN A 437 -12.12 27.64 25.06
CA ASN A 437 -13.55 27.34 25.01
C ASN A 437 -13.87 25.87 25.33
N ALA A 438 -12.96 24.93 25.01
CA ALA A 438 -13.08 23.53 25.40
C ALA A 438 -12.81 23.30 26.90
N ASN A 439 -11.92 24.09 27.52
CA ASN A 439 -11.67 24.03 28.97
C ASN A 439 -12.79 24.69 29.77
N GLU A 440 -13.38 25.79 29.30
CA GLU A 440 -14.53 26.44 29.94
C GLU A 440 -15.81 25.59 29.89
N SER A 441 -15.99 24.74 28.87
CA SER A 441 -17.12 23.80 28.86
C SER A 441 -16.96 22.64 29.83
N ASN A 442 -15.73 22.34 30.28
CA ASN A 442 -15.46 21.29 31.28
C ASN A 442 -15.52 21.84 32.71
N SER A 443 -15.35 23.15 32.93
CA SER A 443 -15.47 23.77 34.25
C SER A 443 -16.90 24.17 34.64
N ASN A 444 -17.85 24.15 33.69
CA ASN A 444 -19.27 24.43 33.95
C ASN A 444 -20.11 23.15 34.15
N VAL A 445 -19.45 22.00 34.32
CA VAL A 445 -20.06 20.72 34.71
C VAL A 445 -19.35 20.24 35.98
N THR A 446 -19.60 20.92 37.08
CA THR A 446 -19.40 20.44 38.46
C THR A 446 -20.64 20.75 39.25
#